data_AF-A0A3F3Q1I7-F1
#
_entry.id   AF-A0A3F3Q1I7-F1
#
_cell.length_a   1.000
_cell.length_b   1.000
_cell.length_c   1.000
_cell.angle_alpha   90.00
_cell.angle_beta   90.00
_cell.angle_gamma   90.00
#
_symmetry.space_group_name_H-M   'P 1'
#
loop_
_entity.id
_entity.type
_entity.pdbx_description
1 polymer ?
#
loop_
_entity_poly.entity_id
_entity_poly.type
_entity_poly.pdbx_seq_one_letter_code
_entity_poly.pdbx_strand_id
1 'polypeptide(L)'
;MPPPEDPAVVEMSHEIVDTLHGIFGSHPGKRPAHAKGILIHGTFDPTYEASRLSTAPHFNQICIPVIARLSSSTGLPDLSDTDPNGNPRGLALRFMLEESPQHVHTDIITHSTPFFPASNGPKTLAFIQAVASGTLSYFLPTHSAAQTFAQARKPFPESFATENTSKLILSFLFRPGANARWSLSPETGLVTRLQKGMVTFELFTQMAQHGDVTDDCTVLWPESRPEVKLGQVHLHSVMEDNETEQKRIIFDSVPRVEGIEPSGDPLIDTRAAAYLISGRERHAA
;
A
#
# COMPACT_ATOMS: atom_id res chain seq x y z
N MET A 1 -11.83 -12.39 -2.55
CA MET A 1 -12.06 -11.24 -1.67
C MET A 1 -13.55 -11.02 -1.50
N PRO A 2 -14.15 -11.42 -0.36
CA PRO A 2 -15.54 -11.09 -0.04
C PRO A 2 -15.70 -9.57 0.19
N PRO A 3 -16.86 -8.98 -0.13
CA PRO A 3 -17.16 -7.60 0.23
C PRO A 3 -17.31 -7.44 1.76
N PRO A 4 -17.12 -6.23 2.31
CA PRO A 4 -17.56 -5.93 3.68
C PRO A 4 -19.05 -6.16 3.88
N GLU A 5 -19.46 -6.45 5.11
CA GLU A 5 -20.85 -6.76 5.44
C GLU A 5 -21.75 -5.52 5.57
N ASP A 6 -21.18 -4.37 5.96
CA ASP A 6 -21.94 -3.13 6.15
C ASP A 6 -22.27 -2.45 4.81
N PRO A 7 -23.56 -2.36 4.42
CA PRO A 7 -23.97 -1.73 3.17
C PRO A 7 -23.60 -0.24 3.09
N ALA A 8 -23.56 0.48 4.22
CA ALA A 8 -23.18 1.89 4.25
C ALA A 8 -21.69 2.08 3.89
N VAL A 9 -20.83 1.15 4.31
CA VAL A 9 -19.41 1.14 3.93
C VAL A 9 -19.26 0.88 2.44
N VAL A 10 -20.05 -0.04 1.89
CA VAL A 10 -20.02 -0.36 0.45
C VAL A 10 -20.46 0.83 -0.39
N GLU A 11 -21.58 1.48 -0.05
CA GLU A 11 -22.09 2.66 -0.77
C GLU A 11 -21.10 3.82 -0.75
N MET A 12 -20.59 4.17 0.44
CA MET A 12 -19.57 5.20 0.58
C MET A 12 -18.29 4.87 -0.22
N SER A 13 -17.94 3.59 -0.32
CA SER A 13 -16.77 3.17 -1.10
C SER A 13 -17.01 3.30 -2.62
N HIS A 14 -18.24 3.14 -3.09
CA HIS A 14 -18.62 3.50 -4.46
C HIS A 14 -18.42 5.00 -4.70
N GLU A 15 -18.93 5.85 -3.80
CA GLU A 15 -18.74 7.30 -3.91
C GLU A 15 -17.26 7.71 -3.93
N ILE A 16 -16.42 7.04 -3.13
CA ILE A 16 -14.96 7.26 -3.16
C ILE A 16 -14.38 6.94 -4.55
N VAL A 17 -14.72 5.77 -5.11
CA VAL A 17 -14.22 5.35 -6.44
C VAL A 17 -14.70 6.28 -7.54
N ASP A 18 -15.99 6.64 -7.53
CA ASP A 18 -16.58 7.56 -8.50
C ASP A 18 -15.96 8.95 -8.42
N THR A 19 -15.71 9.46 -7.21
CA THR A 19 -15.05 10.75 -7.02
C THR A 19 -13.62 10.73 -7.55
N LEU A 20 -12.89 9.63 -7.37
CA LEU A 20 -11.54 9.46 -7.92
C LEU A 20 -11.54 9.44 -9.45
N HIS A 21 -12.49 8.75 -10.08
CA HIS A 21 -12.69 8.82 -11.54
C HIS A 21 -13.03 10.24 -12.00
N GLY A 22 -13.81 10.99 -11.22
CA GLY A 22 -14.10 12.40 -11.49
C GLY A 22 -12.85 13.29 -11.44
N ILE A 23 -11.90 13.01 -10.53
CA ILE A 23 -10.65 13.77 -10.39
C ILE A 23 -9.68 13.48 -11.54
N PHE A 24 -9.45 12.21 -11.86
CA PHE A 24 -8.37 11.79 -12.76
C PHE A 24 -8.84 11.40 -14.16
N GLY A 25 -10.15 11.38 -14.39
CA GLY A 25 -10.77 10.81 -15.59
C GLY A 25 -10.94 9.29 -15.47
N SER A 26 -11.91 8.76 -16.22
CA SER A 26 -12.11 7.31 -16.33
C SER A 26 -11.12 6.69 -17.30
N HIS A 27 -10.25 5.80 -16.80
CA HIS A 27 -9.27 5.06 -17.59
C HIS A 27 -9.61 3.56 -17.58
N PRO A 28 -10.28 3.03 -18.63
CA PRO A 28 -10.73 1.63 -18.65
C PRO A 28 -9.60 0.64 -18.37
N GLY A 29 -9.86 -0.34 -17.48
CA GLY A 29 -8.87 -1.34 -17.07
C GLY A 29 -7.78 -0.84 -16.11
N LYS A 30 -7.73 0.45 -15.77
CA LYS A 30 -6.77 1.05 -14.84
C LYS A 30 -7.41 1.35 -13.48
N ARG A 31 -6.58 1.50 -12.45
CA ARG A 31 -7.05 1.81 -11.08
C ARG A 31 -7.44 3.29 -10.96
N PRO A 32 -8.49 3.65 -10.21
CA PRO A 32 -8.94 5.04 -10.04
C PRO A 32 -7.95 5.89 -9.23
N ALA A 33 -7.15 5.23 -8.39
CA ALA A 33 -5.94 5.77 -7.78
C ALA A 33 -4.82 4.73 -7.93
N HIS A 34 -3.58 5.17 -7.91
CA HIS A 34 -2.44 4.30 -8.22
C HIS A 34 -2.51 3.61 -9.59
N ALA A 35 -3.00 4.33 -10.61
CA ALA A 35 -3.17 3.81 -11.97
C ALA A 35 -1.86 3.32 -12.58
N LYS A 36 -0.83 4.18 -12.53
CA LYS A 36 0.53 3.83 -12.94
C LYS A 36 1.24 3.00 -11.89
N GLY A 37 1.82 1.88 -12.31
CA GLY A 37 2.65 1.03 -11.46
C GLY A 37 3.27 -0.11 -12.24
N ILE A 38 4.05 -0.92 -11.54
CA ILE A 38 4.76 -2.07 -12.08
C ILE A 38 4.67 -3.25 -11.11
N LEU A 39 4.40 -4.45 -11.64
CA LEU A 39 4.44 -5.70 -10.89
C LEU A 39 5.79 -6.40 -11.01
N ILE A 40 6.27 -6.98 -9.91
CA ILE A 40 7.61 -7.55 -9.78
C ILE A 40 7.52 -8.84 -8.98
N HIS A 41 8.13 -9.91 -9.52
CA HIS A 41 8.34 -11.15 -8.78
C HIS A 41 9.45 -11.00 -7.75
N GLY A 42 9.23 -11.60 -6.60
CA GLY A 42 10.17 -11.59 -5.50
C GLY A 42 10.04 -12.81 -4.60
N THR A 43 10.84 -12.83 -3.56
CA THR A 43 10.76 -13.78 -2.45
C THR A 43 10.84 -13.04 -1.11
N PHE A 44 10.32 -13.65 -0.06
CA PHE A 44 10.43 -13.15 1.30
C PHE A 44 11.08 -14.20 2.21
N ASP A 45 12.11 -13.78 2.92
CA ASP A 45 12.81 -14.58 3.92
C ASP A 45 12.53 -13.99 5.31
N PRO A 46 11.67 -14.64 6.12
CA PRO A 46 11.36 -14.15 7.46
C PRO A 46 12.53 -14.33 8.43
N THR A 47 12.57 -13.47 9.45
CA THR A 47 13.47 -13.65 10.59
C THR A 47 12.92 -14.68 11.57
N TYR A 48 13.80 -15.19 12.44
CA TYR A 48 13.36 -16.01 13.57
C TYR A 48 12.41 -15.22 14.50
N GLU A 49 12.65 -13.94 14.70
CA GLU A 49 11.80 -13.05 15.50
C GLU A 49 10.37 -12.96 14.95
N ALA A 50 10.18 -12.99 13.63
CA ALA A 50 8.85 -12.96 13.02
C ALA A 50 7.99 -14.16 13.44
N SER A 51 8.57 -15.37 13.45
CA SER A 51 7.87 -16.59 13.90
C SER A 51 7.46 -16.55 15.38
N ARG A 52 8.14 -15.73 16.20
CA ARG A 52 7.77 -15.52 17.61
C ARG A 52 6.61 -14.55 17.79
N LEU A 53 6.30 -13.73 16.78
CA LEU A 53 5.24 -12.73 16.83
C LEU A 53 3.92 -13.25 16.27
N SER A 54 3.95 -14.20 15.33
CA SER A 54 2.76 -14.64 14.62
C SER A 54 2.91 -16.07 14.07
N THR A 55 1.79 -16.79 14.06
CA THR A 55 1.67 -18.13 13.47
C THR A 55 1.44 -18.10 11.96
N ALA A 56 1.39 -16.92 11.33
CA ALA A 56 1.09 -16.82 9.91
C ALA A 56 2.14 -17.54 9.05
N PRO A 57 1.74 -18.25 7.97
CA PRO A 57 2.64 -19.10 7.22
C PRO A 57 3.87 -18.37 6.66
N HIS A 58 3.71 -17.12 6.19
CA HIS A 58 4.81 -16.33 5.64
C HIS A 58 5.84 -15.87 6.67
N PHE A 59 5.60 -16.02 7.97
CA PHE A 59 6.60 -15.81 9.03
C PHE A 59 7.24 -17.10 9.54
N ASN A 60 6.75 -18.26 9.07
CA ASN A 60 7.14 -19.59 9.57
C ASN A 60 7.69 -20.51 8.46
N GLN A 61 7.72 -20.05 7.22
CA GLN A 61 8.28 -20.75 6.07
C GLN A 61 9.53 -20.03 5.55
N ILE A 62 10.32 -20.69 4.71
CA ILE A 62 11.50 -20.10 4.07
C ILE A 62 11.17 -19.73 2.62
N CYS A 63 11.75 -18.64 2.12
CA CYS A 63 11.69 -18.25 0.71
C CYS A 63 10.26 -18.23 0.15
N ILE A 64 9.37 -17.45 0.77
CA ILE A 64 7.97 -17.33 0.34
C ILE A 64 7.89 -16.53 -0.95
N PRO A 65 7.25 -17.03 -2.03
CA PRO A 65 7.07 -16.24 -3.24
C PRO A 65 6.23 -14.98 -2.97
N VAL A 66 6.69 -13.84 -3.50
CA VAL A 66 6.03 -12.55 -3.36
C VAL A 66 5.78 -11.91 -4.71
N ILE A 67 4.61 -11.28 -4.87
CA ILE A 67 4.37 -10.30 -5.92
C ILE A 67 4.39 -8.91 -5.28
N ALA A 68 5.32 -8.06 -5.70
CA ALA A 68 5.37 -6.67 -5.31
C ALA A 68 4.74 -5.78 -6.38
N ARG A 69 4.05 -4.72 -5.97
CA ARG A 69 3.61 -3.64 -6.84
C ARG A 69 4.11 -2.31 -6.31
N LEU A 70 4.84 -1.58 -7.15
CA LEU A 70 5.21 -0.19 -6.88
C LEU A 70 4.38 0.72 -7.78
N SER A 71 3.99 1.88 -7.27
CA SER A 71 3.03 2.75 -7.97
C SER A 71 3.16 4.23 -7.64
N SER A 72 2.72 5.06 -8.57
CA SER A 72 2.36 6.46 -8.34
C SER A 72 1.07 6.54 -7.51
N SER A 73 0.77 7.65 -6.83
CA SER A 73 -0.48 7.83 -6.06
C SER A 73 -1.72 8.12 -6.92
N THR A 74 -1.55 8.76 -8.08
CA THR A 74 -2.66 9.32 -8.87
C THR A 74 -3.41 8.28 -9.70
N GLY A 75 -4.61 8.63 -10.18
CA GLY A 75 -5.38 7.88 -11.17
C GLY A 75 -4.91 8.05 -12.62
N LEU A 76 -3.77 8.71 -12.86
CA LEU A 76 -3.26 8.99 -14.21
C LEU A 76 -2.27 7.88 -14.66
N PRO A 77 -2.63 7.04 -15.65
CA PRO A 77 -1.77 5.91 -16.06
C PRO A 77 -0.47 6.35 -16.74
N ASP A 78 -0.48 7.51 -17.41
CA ASP A 78 0.66 8.01 -18.17
C ASP A 78 1.49 9.07 -17.40
N LEU A 79 1.28 9.21 -16.09
CA LEU A 79 2.03 10.17 -15.28
C LEU A 79 3.53 9.88 -15.35
N SER A 80 4.36 10.90 -15.57
CA SER A 80 5.82 10.74 -15.50
C SER A 80 6.26 10.23 -14.13
N ASP A 81 7.21 9.30 -14.09
CA ASP A 81 7.76 8.77 -12.83
C ASP A 81 8.51 9.81 -12.01
N THR A 82 8.93 10.90 -12.67
CA THR A 82 9.62 12.04 -12.07
C THR A 82 8.67 13.20 -11.78
N ASP A 83 7.36 13.02 -11.93
CA ASP A 83 6.36 14.01 -11.54
C ASP A 83 6.12 13.97 -10.02
N PRO A 84 6.31 15.09 -9.29
CA PRO A 84 6.15 15.12 -7.84
C PRO A 84 4.71 14.91 -7.38
N ASN A 85 3.72 15.15 -8.26
CA ASN A 85 2.31 14.87 -7.99
C ASN A 85 2.03 13.36 -7.88
N GLY A 86 2.96 12.50 -8.32
CA GLY A 86 2.87 11.06 -8.18
C GLY A 86 3.22 10.53 -6.79
N ASN A 87 3.55 11.41 -5.84
CA ASN A 87 3.85 11.04 -4.45
C ASN A 87 2.59 11.16 -3.56
N PRO A 88 2.49 10.39 -2.46
CA PRO A 88 3.45 9.38 -2.00
C PRO A 88 3.45 8.13 -2.92
N ARG A 89 4.53 7.37 -2.94
CA ARG A 89 4.62 6.14 -3.76
C ARG A 89 3.99 4.97 -3.02
N GLY A 90 3.15 4.21 -3.70
CA GLY A 90 2.54 3.00 -3.13
C GLY A 90 3.46 1.79 -3.24
N LEU A 91 3.46 0.95 -2.21
CA LEU A 91 4.07 -0.38 -2.20
C LEU A 91 3.02 -1.37 -1.71
N ALA A 92 2.66 -2.35 -2.55
CA ALA A 92 1.87 -3.49 -2.15
C ALA A 92 2.71 -4.76 -2.29
N LEU A 93 2.63 -5.65 -1.31
CA LEU A 93 3.22 -6.99 -1.36
C LEU A 93 2.11 -8.02 -1.21
N ARG A 94 2.20 -9.08 -2.01
CA ARG A 94 1.37 -10.28 -1.91
C ARG A 94 2.25 -11.46 -1.58
N PHE A 95 2.03 -12.11 -0.44
CA PHE A 95 2.71 -13.34 -0.06
C PHE A 95 1.86 -14.53 -0.52
N MET A 96 2.46 -15.42 -1.31
CA MET A 96 1.78 -16.63 -1.81
C MET A 96 2.00 -17.76 -0.81
N LEU A 97 0.94 -18.24 -0.15
CA LEU A 97 1.05 -19.11 1.04
C LEU A 97 0.82 -20.61 0.74
N GLU A 98 0.10 -20.95 -0.34
CA GLU A 98 -0.09 -22.33 -0.80
C GLU A 98 -0.10 -22.42 -2.33
N GLU A 99 0.42 -23.51 -2.88
CA GLU A 99 0.21 -23.92 -4.28
C GLU A 99 -1.15 -24.61 -4.41
N SER A 100 -2.24 -23.85 -4.38
CA SER A 100 -3.62 -24.36 -4.51
C SER A 100 -4.37 -23.63 -5.64
N PRO A 101 -5.35 -24.28 -6.32
CA PRO A 101 -6.18 -23.63 -7.34
C PRO A 101 -7.01 -22.45 -6.80
N GLN A 102 -7.13 -22.33 -5.48
CA GLN A 102 -7.53 -21.08 -4.82
C GLN A 102 -6.26 -20.47 -4.24
N HIS A 103 -5.74 -19.42 -4.88
CA HIS A 103 -4.53 -18.73 -4.41
C HIS A 103 -4.72 -18.23 -2.97
N VAL A 104 -4.24 -18.99 -1.98
CA VAL A 104 -4.18 -18.52 -0.60
C VAL A 104 -3.03 -17.52 -0.52
N HIS A 105 -3.39 -16.27 -0.26
CA HIS A 105 -2.44 -15.18 -0.17
C HIS A 105 -2.83 -14.23 0.95
N THR A 106 -1.85 -13.47 1.41
CA THR A 106 -2.05 -12.31 2.28
C THR A 106 -1.30 -11.13 1.69
N ASP A 107 -1.83 -9.93 1.88
CA ASP A 107 -1.29 -8.73 1.29
C ASP A 107 -0.91 -7.70 2.36
N ILE A 108 0.18 -6.96 2.10
CA ILE A 108 0.55 -5.75 2.84
C ILE A 108 0.48 -4.59 1.86
N ILE A 109 -0.30 -3.56 2.18
CA ILE A 109 -0.48 -2.38 1.31
C ILE A 109 -0.12 -1.12 2.09
N THR A 110 0.95 -0.46 1.65
CA THR A 110 1.52 0.75 2.28
C THR A 110 1.89 1.80 1.23
N HIS A 111 2.36 2.96 1.70
CA HIS A 111 2.93 4.01 0.86
C HIS A 111 4.11 4.72 1.55
N SER A 112 4.85 5.55 0.81
CA SER A 112 6.10 6.17 1.25
C SER A 112 5.97 7.33 2.26
N THR A 113 4.78 7.53 2.84
CA THR A 113 4.54 8.51 3.90
C THR A 113 3.90 7.84 5.11
N PRO A 114 4.24 8.24 6.36
CA PRO A 114 3.57 7.72 7.56
C PRO A 114 2.17 8.30 7.77
N PHE A 115 1.78 9.32 6.99
CA PHE A 115 0.54 10.06 7.19
C PHE A 115 -0.56 9.60 6.23
N PHE A 116 -1.81 9.67 6.69
CA PHE A 116 -3.01 9.52 5.87
C PHE A 116 -3.95 10.72 6.16
N PRO A 117 -4.75 11.21 5.19
CA PRO A 117 -5.52 12.44 5.37
C PRO A 117 -6.73 12.33 6.31
N ALA A 118 -7.13 11.12 6.69
CA ALA A 118 -8.38 10.88 7.42
C ALA A 118 -8.29 9.63 8.30
N SER A 119 -9.12 9.57 9.36
CA SER A 119 -9.13 8.47 10.33
C SER A 119 -10.22 7.43 10.08
N ASN A 120 -11.10 7.66 9.10
CA ASN A 120 -12.22 6.78 8.77
C ASN A 120 -12.76 7.06 7.36
N GLY A 121 -13.69 6.22 6.90
CA GLY A 121 -14.26 6.32 5.56
C GLY A 121 -14.95 7.67 5.28
N PRO A 122 -15.88 8.18 6.12
CA PRO A 122 -16.56 9.44 5.84
C PRO A 122 -15.61 10.63 5.72
N LYS A 123 -14.59 10.71 6.60
CA LYS A 123 -13.55 11.75 6.50
C LYS A 123 -12.68 11.59 5.25
N THR A 124 -12.44 10.35 4.83
CA THR A 124 -11.68 10.06 3.59
C THR A 124 -12.45 10.55 2.37
N LEU A 125 -13.75 10.22 2.28
CA LEU A 125 -14.62 10.70 1.21
C LEU A 125 -14.66 12.23 1.20
N ALA A 126 -14.86 12.87 2.36
CA ALA A 126 -14.88 14.33 2.47
C ALA A 126 -13.57 14.98 1.98
N PHE A 127 -12.41 14.38 2.31
CA PHE A 127 -11.13 14.85 1.79
C PHE A 127 -11.04 14.72 0.26
N ILE A 128 -11.42 13.57 -0.30
CA ILE A 128 -11.38 13.34 -1.75
C ILE A 128 -12.36 14.29 -2.49
N GLN A 129 -13.54 14.55 -1.93
CA GLN A 129 -14.48 15.54 -2.45
C GLN A 129 -13.92 16.97 -2.40
N ALA A 130 -13.17 17.32 -1.36
CA ALA A 130 -12.49 18.61 -1.28
C ALA A 130 -11.39 18.76 -2.35
N VAL A 131 -10.68 17.67 -2.68
CA VAL A 131 -9.76 17.62 -3.82
C VAL A 131 -10.53 17.84 -5.13
N ALA A 132 -11.60 17.06 -5.36
CA ALA A 132 -12.40 17.11 -6.59
C ALA A 132 -13.02 18.49 -6.86
N SER A 133 -13.50 19.15 -5.81
CA SER A 133 -14.12 20.48 -5.90
C SER A 133 -13.12 21.64 -5.90
N GLY A 134 -11.82 21.39 -5.74
CA GLY A 134 -10.81 22.44 -5.63
C GLY A 134 -10.92 23.29 -4.35
N THR A 135 -11.52 22.75 -3.28
CA THR A 135 -11.80 23.48 -2.03
C THR A 135 -10.83 23.17 -0.89
N LEU A 136 -9.70 22.52 -1.19
CA LEU A 136 -8.68 22.13 -0.18
C LEU A 136 -8.24 23.29 0.72
N SER A 137 -8.08 24.50 0.20
CA SER A 137 -7.65 25.66 1.00
C SER A 137 -8.61 25.97 2.17
N TYR A 138 -9.91 25.69 2.01
CA TYR A 138 -10.91 25.83 3.07
C TYR A 138 -11.04 24.58 3.94
N PHE A 139 -10.78 23.40 3.37
CA PHE A 139 -10.88 22.12 4.06
C PHE A 139 -9.74 21.90 5.07
N LEU A 140 -8.49 22.17 4.68
CA LEU A 140 -7.32 21.84 5.50
C LEU A 140 -7.30 22.52 6.89
N PRO A 141 -7.65 23.81 7.05
CA PRO A 141 -7.59 24.47 8.36
C PRO A 141 -8.51 23.85 9.43
N THR A 142 -9.56 23.12 9.03
CA THR A 142 -10.51 22.46 9.93
C THR A 142 -10.27 20.95 10.07
N HIS A 143 -9.28 20.41 9.36
CA HIS A 143 -8.97 18.98 9.32
C HIS A 143 -7.47 18.74 9.51
N SER A 144 -7.03 18.64 10.77
CA SER A 144 -5.61 18.56 11.14
C SER A 144 -4.86 17.38 10.50
N ALA A 145 -5.49 16.21 10.40
CA ALA A 145 -4.89 15.04 9.74
C ALA A 145 -4.67 15.30 8.24
N ALA A 146 -5.67 15.86 7.55
CA ALA A 146 -5.56 16.22 6.14
C ALA A 146 -4.51 17.32 5.92
N GLN A 147 -4.44 18.32 6.80
CA GLN A 147 -3.42 19.36 6.78
C GLN A 147 -2.01 18.76 6.94
N THR A 148 -1.83 17.90 7.93
CA THR A 148 -0.56 17.20 8.18
C THR A 148 -0.16 16.37 6.97
N PHE A 149 -1.09 15.58 6.42
CA PHE A 149 -0.87 14.81 5.22
C PHE A 149 -0.50 15.69 4.02
N ALA A 150 -1.22 16.77 3.76
CA ALA A 150 -0.97 17.66 2.63
C ALA A 150 0.40 18.35 2.73
N GLN A 151 0.77 18.83 3.92
CA GLN A 151 2.01 19.56 4.18
C GLN A 151 3.23 18.66 4.37
N ALA A 152 3.04 17.38 4.71
CA ALA A 152 4.13 16.44 4.86
C ALA A 152 4.99 16.41 3.59
N ARG A 153 6.31 16.50 3.78
CA ARG A 153 7.27 16.30 2.70
C ARG A 153 7.10 14.88 2.16
N LYS A 154 6.91 14.76 0.84
CA LYS A 154 6.82 13.48 0.12
C LYS A 154 7.92 13.48 -0.92
N PRO A 155 9.18 13.27 -0.51
CA PRO A 155 10.27 13.24 -1.47
C PRO A 155 10.01 12.10 -2.48
N PHE A 156 10.65 12.19 -3.63
CA PHE A 156 10.83 10.95 -4.38
C PHE A 156 11.69 10.04 -3.53
N PRO A 157 11.36 8.75 -3.42
CA PRO A 157 12.33 7.79 -2.94
C PRO A 157 13.54 7.90 -3.86
N GLU A 158 14.61 8.52 -3.36
CA GLU A 158 15.86 8.64 -4.12
C GLU A 158 16.22 7.22 -4.53
N SER A 159 16.18 6.30 -3.59
CA SER A 159 15.94 4.90 -3.88
C SER A 159 14.71 4.44 -3.14
N PHE A 160 14.01 3.42 -3.63
CA PHE A 160 13.18 2.60 -2.75
C PHE A 160 14.01 2.05 -1.55
N ALA A 161 15.33 2.11 -1.69
CA ALA A 161 16.33 1.90 -0.68
C ALA A 161 16.73 3.10 0.22
N THR A 162 16.00 4.21 0.29
CA THR A 162 16.37 5.32 1.18
C THR A 162 15.19 6.00 1.87
N GLU A 163 13.98 5.45 1.75
CA GLU A 163 12.81 5.97 2.46
C GLU A 163 12.19 4.91 3.36
N ASN A 164 11.91 5.31 4.61
CA ASN A 164 11.03 4.57 5.50
C ASN A 164 9.64 4.54 4.85
N THR A 165 9.27 3.47 4.14
CA THR A 165 7.83 3.28 3.87
C THR A 165 7.17 3.04 5.22
N SER A 166 6.07 3.74 5.48
CA SER A 166 5.57 3.87 6.84
C SER A 166 4.08 3.59 6.95
N LYS A 167 3.74 2.81 7.98
CA LYS A 167 2.49 2.69 8.73
C LYS A 167 1.20 2.92 7.94
N LEU A 168 0.57 1.83 7.49
CA LEU A 168 -0.88 1.80 7.35
C LEU A 168 -1.44 0.53 7.98
N ILE A 169 -2.19 0.74 9.06
CA ILE A 169 -3.21 -0.16 9.63
C ILE A 169 -2.71 -1.48 10.26
N LEU A 170 -1.55 -1.96 9.83
CA LEU A 170 -0.55 -2.64 10.64
C LEU A 170 0.76 -1.85 10.48
N SER A 171 1.49 -1.62 11.57
CA SER A 171 2.69 -0.77 11.61
C SER A 171 3.90 -1.39 10.89
N PHE A 172 3.78 -1.76 9.62
CA PHE A 172 4.87 -2.26 8.81
C PHE A 172 5.73 -1.10 8.29
N LEU A 173 7.04 -1.21 8.50
CA LEU A 173 8.04 -0.30 7.98
C LEU A 173 8.92 -1.07 7.00
N PHE A 174 9.16 -0.56 5.79
CA PHE A 174 10.20 -1.14 4.93
C PHE A 174 11.43 -0.25 4.90
N ARG A 175 12.59 -0.89 4.99
CA ARG A 175 13.90 -0.24 4.89
C ARG A 175 14.72 -0.88 3.77
N PRO A 176 15.65 -0.15 3.14
CA PRO A 176 16.74 -0.76 2.37
C PRO A 176 17.52 -1.85 3.10
N GLY A 177 17.92 -2.91 2.39
CA GLY A 177 19.10 -3.69 2.76
C GLY A 177 20.42 -3.00 2.35
N ALA A 178 21.56 -3.48 2.86
CA ALA A 178 22.89 -2.88 2.67
C ALA A 178 23.33 -2.67 1.20
N ASN A 179 22.74 -3.39 0.25
CA ASN A 179 23.05 -3.31 -1.19
C ASN A 179 22.13 -2.38 -1.99
N ALA A 180 21.33 -1.58 -1.30
CA ALA A 180 20.29 -0.77 -1.91
C ALA A 180 20.65 0.71 -1.63
N ARG A 181 21.01 1.45 -2.68
CA ARG A 181 21.47 2.84 -2.60
C ARG A 181 21.09 3.63 -3.87
N TRP A 182 20.46 4.78 -3.67
CA TRP A 182 20.31 6.02 -4.50
C TRP A 182 19.29 6.20 -5.65
N SER A 183 19.12 7.53 -5.87
CA SER A 183 18.35 8.46 -6.72
C SER A 183 17.96 8.09 -8.16
N LEU A 184 16.65 8.26 -8.45
CA LEU A 184 15.93 8.66 -9.69
C LEU A 184 15.01 7.61 -10.34
N SER A 185 13.75 8.03 -10.53
CA SER A 185 12.65 7.36 -11.25
C SER A 185 12.31 5.94 -10.76
N PRO A 186 11.25 5.76 -9.94
CA PRO A 186 10.91 4.48 -9.36
C PRO A 186 10.74 3.32 -10.36
N GLU A 187 10.26 3.55 -11.58
CA GLU A 187 10.11 2.45 -12.56
C GLU A 187 11.35 2.29 -13.45
N THR A 188 11.81 3.33 -14.15
CA THR A 188 12.95 3.21 -15.06
C THR A 188 14.25 2.84 -14.33
N GLY A 189 14.46 3.41 -13.14
CA GLY A 189 15.61 3.07 -12.29
C GLY A 189 15.54 1.64 -11.76
N LEU A 190 14.35 1.19 -11.37
CA LEU A 190 14.14 -0.16 -10.83
C LEU A 190 14.29 -1.25 -11.89
N VAL A 191 13.67 -1.10 -13.07
CA VAL A 191 13.82 -2.06 -14.17
C VAL A 191 15.29 -2.21 -14.54
N THR A 192 16.00 -1.09 -14.70
CA THR A 192 17.46 -1.08 -14.97
C THR A 192 18.25 -1.76 -13.85
N ARG A 193 17.81 -1.63 -12.59
CA ARG A 193 18.49 -2.25 -11.44
C ARG A 193 18.26 -3.75 -11.36
N LEU A 194 17.04 -4.22 -11.63
CA LEU A 194 16.70 -5.64 -11.62
C LEU A 194 17.49 -6.41 -12.69
N GLN A 195 17.77 -5.77 -13.84
CA GLN A 195 18.69 -6.32 -14.85
C GLN A 195 20.13 -6.54 -14.33
N LYS A 196 20.55 -5.79 -13.30
CA LYS A 196 21.87 -5.92 -12.66
C LYS A 196 21.88 -6.88 -11.47
N GLY A 197 20.72 -7.41 -11.09
CA GLY A 197 20.54 -8.33 -9.96
C GLY A 197 19.42 -7.89 -9.03
N MET A 198 19.11 -8.73 -8.04
CA MET A 198 17.99 -8.48 -7.14
C MET A 198 18.11 -7.17 -6.34
N VAL A 199 16.97 -6.61 -5.96
CA VAL A 199 16.82 -5.50 -5.02
C VAL A 199 16.26 -6.02 -3.71
N THR A 200 16.81 -5.58 -2.57
CA THR A 200 16.42 -6.10 -1.26
C THR A 200 15.88 -5.01 -0.34
N PHE A 201 14.75 -5.32 0.28
CA PHE A 201 14.11 -4.56 1.34
C PHE A 201 14.12 -5.37 2.62
N GLU A 202 14.19 -4.70 3.75
CA GLU A 202 13.95 -5.24 5.06
C GLU A 202 12.55 -4.83 5.49
N LEU A 203 11.74 -5.80 5.88
CA LEU A 203 10.42 -5.56 6.45
C LEU A 203 10.57 -5.52 7.97
N PHE A 204 10.01 -4.49 8.60
CA PHE A 204 9.94 -4.31 10.04
C PHE A 204 8.49 -4.13 10.46
N THR A 205 8.21 -4.38 11.73
CA THR A 205 7.01 -3.90 12.41
C THR A 205 7.38 -3.08 13.62
N GLN A 206 6.59 -2.05 13.93
CA GLN A 206 6.68 -1.38 15.22
C GLN A 206 5.73 -2.07 16.22
N MET A 207 6.18 -2.22 17.47
CA MET A 207 5.42 -2.90 18.51
C MET A 207 4.62 -1.89 19.34
N ALA A 208 3.30 -2.03 19.32
CA ALA A 208 2.40 -1.28 20.19
C ALA A 208 2.69 -1.57 21.67
N GLN A 209 2.52 -0.57 22.51
CA GLN A 209 2.48 -0.70 23.95
C GLN A 209 1.09 -0.37 24.48
N HIS A 210 0.85 -0.69 25.76
CA HIS A 210 -0.39 -0.33 26.42
C HIS A 210 -0.66 1.18 26.31
N GLY A 211 -1.87 1.53 25.85
CA GLY A 211 -2.30 2.92 25.64
C GLY A 211 -1.99 3.49 24.26
N ASP A 212 -1.31 2.76 23.38
CA ASP A 212 -1.16 3.17 21.98
C ASP A 212 -2.49 3.04 21.22
N VAL A 213 -2.77 4.01 20.34
CA VAL A 213 -3.97 4.03 19.49
C VAL A 213 -3.77 3.10 18.31
N THR A 214 -4.58 2.05 18.18
CA THR A 214 -4.42 1.02 17.14
C THR A 214 -5.50 1.06 16.06
N ASP A 215 -6.48 1.97 16.19
CA ASP A 215 -7.70 2.08 15.39
C ASP A 215 -7.84 3.44 14.69
N ASP A 216 -6.79 4.27 14.70
CA ASP A 216 -6.72 5.53 13.97
C ASP A 216 -5.36 5.69 13.29
N CYS A 217 -5.31 5.45 11.98
CA CYS A 217 -4.08 5.59 11.18
C CYS A 217 -3.51 7.02 11.11
N THR A 218 -4.22 8.04 11.61
CA THR A 218 -3.71 9.42 11.66
C THR A 218 -2.86 9.69 12.90
N VAL A 219 -2.87 8.76 13.89
CA VAL A 219 -2.11 8.87 15.12
C VAL A 219 -0.82 8.04 15.01
N LEU A 220 0.32 8.74 14.96
CA LEU A 220 1.62 8.06 14.96
C LEU A 220 2.04 7.65 16.37
N TRP A 221 2.40 6.37 16.53
CA TRP A 221 3.10 5.95 17.75
C TRP A 221 4.48 6.60 17.86
N PRO A 222 4.99 6.81 19.10
CA PRO A 222 6.31 7.34 19.35
C PRO A 222 7.41 6.60 18.57
N GLU A 223 8.42 7.33 18.08
CA GLU A 223 9.59 6.73 17.41
C GLU A 223 10.40 5.83 18.36
N SER A 224 10.25 6.01 19.68
CA SER A 224 10.89 5.17 20.69
C SER A 224 10.25 3.78 20.84
N ARG A 225 9.11 3.50 20.19
CA ARG A 225 8.51 2.17 20.28
C ARG A 225 9.43 1.13 19.64
N PRO A 226 9.60 -0.04 20.28
CA PRO A 226 10.45 -1.09 19.74
C PRO A 226 10.04 -1.47 18.32
N GLU A 227 11.02 -1.68 17.46
CA GLU A 227 10.80 -2.23 16.14
C GLU A 227 11.42 -3.61 16.05
N VAL A 228 10.74 -4.51 15.35
CA VAL A 228 11.21 -5.86 15.10
C VAL A 228 11.33 -6.06 13.60
N LYS A 229 12.51 -6.48 13.15
CA LYS A 229 12.72 -6.91 11.77
C LYS A 229 11.97 -8.22 11.55
N LEU A 230 11.04 -8.23 10.61
CA LEU A 230 10.25 -9.40 10.24
C LEU A 230 10.89 -10.24 9.14
N GLY A 231 11.73 -9.65 8.29
CA GLY A 231 12.37 -10.40 7.21
C GLY A 231 12.97 -9.52 6.13
N GLN A 232 13.33 -10.16 5.02
CA GLN A 232 13.83 -9.50 3.82
C GLN A 232 12.98 -9.85 2.61
N VAL A 233 12.59 -8.84 1.84
CA VAL A 233 11.91 -8.99 0.56
C VAL A 233 12.94 -8.78 -0.54
N HIS A 234 13.13 -9.80 -1.38
CA HIS A 234 14.03 -9.80 -2.51
C HIS A 234 13.20 -9.66 -3.79
N LEU A 235 13.36 -8.55 -4.51
CA LEU A 235 12.74 -8.33 -5.81
C LEU A 235 13.68 -8.80 -6.91
N HIS A 236 13.18 -9.67 -7.79
CA HIS A 236 13.98 -10.39 -8.78
C HIS A 236 13.79 -9.86 -10.19
N SER A 237 12.55 -9.84 -10.69
CA SER A 237 12.27 -9.51 -12.09
C SER A 237 10.87 -8.92 -12.28
N VAL A 238 10.71 -8.10 -13.30
CA VAL A 238 9.40 -7.60 -13.73
C VAL A 238 8.56 -8.76 -14.25
N MET A 239 7.27 -8.80 -13.90
CA MET A 239 6.34 -9.81 -14.45
C MET A 239 6.16 -9.62 -15.95
N GLU A 240 6.20 -10.72 -16.72
CA GLU A 240 6.07 -10.70 -18.19
C GLU A 240 4.67 -10.23 -18.65
N ASP A 241 3.63 -10.66 -17.94
CA ASP A 241 2.21 -10.36 -18.19
C ASP A 241 1.71 -9.13 -17.40
N ASN A 242 2.61 -8.17 -17.16
CA ASN A 242 2.40 -7.04 -16.24
C ASN A 242 1.08 -6.31 -16.42
N GLU A 243 0.74 -5.92 -17.66
CA GLU A 243 -0.49 -5.18 -17.95
C GLU A 243 -1.75 -6.01 -17.65
N THR A 244 -1.73 -7.29 -18.05
CA THR A 244 -2.84 -8.21 -17.80
C THR A 244 -3.02 -8.48 -16.30
N GLU A 245 -1.94 -8.75 -15.59
CA GLU A 245 -1.99 -9.02 -14.15
C GLU A 245 -2.23 -7.75 -13.34
N GLN A 246 -1.76 -6.59 -13.78
CA GLN A 246 -2.13 -5.32 -13.15
C GLN A 246 -3.62 -5.07 -13.25
N LYS A 247 -4.27 -5.42 -14.37
CA LYS A 247 -5.74 -5.36 -14.53
C LYS A 247 -6.46 -6.37 -13.65
N ARG A 248 -5.87 -7.53 -13.35
CA ARG A 248 -6.52 -8.61 -12.60
C ARG A 248 -6.31 -8.55 -11.09
N ILE A 249 -5.09 -8.32 -10.62
CA ILE A 249 -4.74 -8.39 -9.21
C ILE A 249 -5.44 -7.27 -8.42
N ILE A 250 -6.09 -7.67 -7.34
CA ILE A 250 -6.65 -6.80 -6.30
C ILE A 250 -5.91 -7.15 -5.01
N PHE A 251 -5.12 -6.22 -4.47
CA PHE A 251 -4.45 -6.41 -3.19
C PHE A 251 -5.47 -6.14 -2.06
N ASP A 252 -5.62 -7.05 -1.11
CA ASP A 252 -6.64 -7.01 -0.08
C ASP A 252 -6.12 -6.36 1.21
N SER A 253 -6.80 -5.34 1.72
CA SER A 253 -6.40 -4.70 2.98
C SER A 253 -6.70 -5.55 4.22
N VAL A 254 -7.52 -6.59 4.08
CA VAL A 254 -7.78 -7.55 5.16
C VAL A 254 -6.73 -8.66 5.09
N PRO A 255 -6.00 -8.98 6.18
CA PRO A 255 -4.93 -9.98 6.14
C PRO A 255 -5.37 -11.39 5.72
N ARG A 256 -6.59 -11.80 6.09
CA ARG A 256 -7.21 -13.10 5.75
C ARG A 256 -6.33 -14.33 5.96
N VAL A 257 -5.52 -14.31 7.00
CA VAL A 257 -4.61 -15.39 7.33
C VAL A 257 -4.59 -15.60 8.84
N GLU A 258 -4.54 -16.86 9.27
CA GLU A 258 -4.36 -17.17 10.69
C GLU A 258 -3.05 -16.56 11.21
N GLY A 259 -3.09 -16.02 12.42
CA GLY A 259 -1.94 -15.37 13.05
C GLY A 259 -1.77 -13.89 12.71
N ILE A 260 -2.58 -13.32 11.81
CA ILE A 260 -2.67 -11.86 11.62
C ILE A 260 -4.13 -11.44 11.57
N GLU A 261 -4.52 -10.63 12.54
CA GLU A 261 -5.86 -10.07 12.62
C GLU A 261 -5.85 -8.62 12.13
N PRO A 262 -6.95 -8.15 11.50
CA PRO A 262 -7.13 -6.74 11.25
C PRO A 262 -7.13 -5.97 12.59
N SER A 263 -6.58 -4.76 12.58
CA SER A 263 -6.76 -3.84 13.71
C SER A 263 -8.20 -3.31 13.76
N GLY A 264 -8.52 -2.52 14.78
CA GLY A 264 -9.81 -1.83 14.88
C GLY A 264 -9.97 -0.64 13.92
N ASP A 265 -9.04 -0.42 13.01
CA ASP A 265 -9.06 0.75 12.12
C ASP A 265 -10.24 0.67 11.13
N PRO A 266 -11.15 1.67 11.14
CA PRO A 266 -12.36 1.67 10.30
C PRO A 266 -12.07 1.80 8.80
N LEU A 267 -10.83 2.13 8.40
CA LEU A 267 -10.44 2.17 6.99
C LEU A 267 -10.14 0.80 6.39
N ILE A 268 -9.96 -0.26 7.18
CA ILE A 268 -9.73 -1.61 6.63
C ILE A 268 -10.84 -2.01 5.67
N ASP A 269 -12.07 -1.92 6.14
CA ASP A 269 -13.25 -2.33 5.38
C ASP A 269 -13.57 -1.35 4.27
N THR A 270 -13.42 -0.05 4.52
CA THR A 270 -13.57 0.99 3.48
C THR A 270 -12.62 0.74 2.31
N ARG A 271 -11.34 0.42 2.61
CA ARG A 271 -10.35 0.09 1.58
C ARG A 271 -10.68 -1.22 0.87
N ALA A 272 -11.08 -2.25 1.60
CA ALA A 272 -11.43 -3.55 1.01
C ALA A 272 -12.61 -3.40 0.04
N ALA A 273 -13.66 -2.66 0.41
CA ALA A 273 -14.78 -2.36 -0.49
C ALA A 273 -14.32 -1.58 -1.73
N ALA A 274 -13.61 -0.46 -1.56
CA ALA A 274 -13.14 0.37 -2.68
C ALA A 274 -12.24 -0.43 -3.65
N TYR A 275 -11.37 -1.28 -3.12
CA TYR A 275 -10.49 -2.15 -3.92
C TYR A 275 -11.27 -3.22 -4.68
N LEU A 276 -12.34 -3.76 -4.10
CA LEU A 276 -13.21 -4.73 -4.77
C LEU A 276 -13.99 -4.08 -5.92
N ILE A 277 -14.55 -2.89 -5.67
CA ILE A 277 -15.31 -2.11 -6.66
C ILE A 277 -14.41 -1.80 -7.85
N SER A 278 -13.25 -1.18 -7.60
CA SER A 278 -12.25 -0.91 -8.65
C SER A 278 -11.80 -2.19 -9.36
N GLY A 279 -11.63 -3.29 -8.63
CA GLY A 279 -11.30 -4.59 -9.22
C GLY A 279 -12.32 -5.05 -10.24
N ARG A 280 -13.61 -5.02 -9.87
CA ARG A 280 -14.71 -5.43 -10.75
C ARG A 280 -14.82 -4.54 -11.99
N GLU A 281 -14.71 -3.23 -11.84
CA GLU A 281 -14.69 -2.29 -12.97
C GLU A 281 -13.55 -2.59 -13.94
N ARG A 282 -12.34 -2.81 -13.41
CA ARG A 282 -11.17 -3.12 -14.22
C ARG A 282 -11.31 -4.46 -14.93
N HIS A 283 -11.91 -5.46 -14.32
CA HIS A 283 -12.13 -6.77 -14.96
C HIS A 283 -13.17 -6.72 -16.08
N ALA A 284 -14.15 -5.82 -15.97
CA ALA A 284 -15.25 -5.69 -16.94
C ALA A 284 -14.90 -4.85 -18.18
N ALA A 285 -13.91 -3.94 -18.06
CA ALA A 285 -13.34 -3.19 -19.18
C ALA A 285 -12.56 -4.09 -20.15
#